data_AF-A0A444JD63-F1
#
_entry.id   AF-A0A444JD63-F1
#
_cell.length_a   1.000
_cell.length_b   1.000
_cell.length_c   1.000
_cell.angle_alpha   90.00
_cell.angle_beta   90.00
_cell.angle_gamma   90.00
#
_symmetry.space_group_name_H-M   'P 1'
#
loop_
_entity.id
_entity.type
_entity.pdbx_description
1 polymer ?
#
loop_
_entity_poly.entity_id
_entity_poly.type
_entity_poly.pdbx_seq_one_letter_code
_entity_poly.pdbx_strand_id
1 'polypeptide(L)'
;DALLAAKARNELRSLGYRKKRKPFEEIIAYWLKELGLISEFKVLEIAEDSNLYKVQIRKDAHSAPVLITDVGFGLSQFLPVLVLLYYVPENSIVLLEQPEIHLHPAVQSGLADVIINAVMTRKIQVIVESHSEHLLRRLQRRVAEEEIQHTDISLYFSQSKSGTSTITPLELNLFGEISNWPKDFFGDEFGEVAATRKAGIRRKMNAQE
;
A
#
# COMPACT_ATOMS: atom_id res chain seq x y z
N ASP A 1 -12.38 4.69 -16.10
CA ASP A 1 -13.85 4.73 -15.92
C ASP A 1 -14.33 5.03 -14.52
N ALA A 2 -13.97 4.25 -13.50
CA ALA A 2 -14.43 4.48 -12.11
C ALA A 2 -14.24 5.92 -11.62
N LEU A 3 -13.06 6.51 -11.87
CA LEU A 3 -12.77 7.90 -11.49
C LEU A 3 -13.68 8.91 -12.20
N LEU A 4 -13.98 8.68 -13.48
CA LEU A 4 -14.86 9.54 -14.29
C LEU A 4 -16.31 9.38 -13.85
N ALA A 5 -16.76 8.14 -13.60
CA ALA A 5 -18.10 7.85 -13.12
C ALA A 5 -18.36 8.48 -11.74
N ALA A 6 -17.38 8.38 -10.83
CA ALA A 6 -17.46 9.03 -9.52
C ALA A 6 -17.54 10.56 -9.64
N LYS A 7 -16.75 11.15 -10.54
CA LYS A 7 -16.80 12.59 -10.83
C LYS A 7 -18.15 13.02 -11.42
N ALA A 8 -18.66 12.29 -12.40
CA ALA A 8 -19.97 12.57 -13.02
C ALA A 8 -21.12 12.47 -12.00
N ARG A 9 -21.01 11.57 -11.02
CA ARG A 9 -21.97 11.41 -9.91
C ARG A 9 -21.73 12.38 -8.74
N ASN A 10 -20.76 13.30 -8.83
CA ASN A 10 -20.34 14.21 -7.76
C ASN A 10 -20.09 13.48 -6.44
N GLU A 11 -19.46 12.30 -6.51
CA GLU A 11 -19.25 11.46 -5.35
C GLU A 11 -18.24 12.09 -4.38
N LEU A 12 -18.65 12.24 -3.13
CA LEU A 12 -17.81 12.74 -2.07
C LEU A 12 -17.34 11.59 -1.17
N ARG A 13 -16.07 11.62 -0.73
CA ARG A 13 -15.52 10.69 0.27
C ARG A 13 -14.87 11.44 1.43
N SER A 14 -14.64 10.76 2.54
CA SER A 14 -13.93 11.30 3.71
C SER A 14 -12.64 10.51 3.94
N LEU A 15 -11.63 11.18 4.50
CA LEU A 15 -10.36 10.57 4.95
C LEU A 15 -10.39 10.22 6.45
N GLY A 16 -11.55 10.30 7.11
CA GLY A 16 -11.68 9.96 8.53
C GLY A 16 -12.83 10.65 9.25
N TYR A 17 -12.97 10.34 10.53
CA TYR A 17 -13.97 10.94 11.41
C TYR A 17 -13.76 12.47 11.53
N ARG A 18 -14.84 13.25 11.43
CA ARG A 18 -14.88 14.73 11.45
C ARG A 18 -14.03 15.45 10.38
N LYS A 19 -13.44 14.74 9.43
CA LYS A 19 -12.78 15.37 8.27
C LYS A 19 -13.83 15.82 7.26
N LYS A 20 -13.55 16.93 6.57
CA LYS A 20 -14.40 17.42 5.47
C LYS A 20 -14.43 16.38 4.36
N ARG A 21 -15.61 16.14 3.80
CA ARG A 21 -15.73 15.32 2.59
C ARG A 21 -15.13 16.06 1.41
N LYS A 22 -14.45 15.33 0.53
CA LYS A 22 -13.81 15.85 -0.68
C LYS A 22 -14.31 15.10 -1.91
N PRO A 23 -14.25 15.71 -3.10
CA PRO A 23 -14.44 15.01 -4.37
C PRO A 23 -13.57 13.75 -4.46
N PHE A 24 -14.06 12.74 -5.16
CA PHE A 24 -13.38 11.47 -5.33
C PHE A 24 -11.94 11.62 -5.84
N GLU A 25 -11.73 12.43 -6.88
CA GLU A 25 -10.42 12.70 -7.46
C GLU A 25 -9.45 13.38 -6.49
N GLU A 26 -9.95 14.20 -5.55
CA GLU A 26 -9.12 14.84 -4.52
C GLU A 26 -8.64 13.84 -3.47
N ILE A 27 -9.40 12.76 -3.23
CA ILE A 27 -9.04 11.70 -2.29
C ILE A 27 -7.93 10.84 -2.90
N ILE A 28 -8.07 10.52 -4.19
CA ILE A 28 -7.02 9.87 -4.96
C ILE A 28 -5.76 10.73 -4.99
N ALA A 29 -5.90 12.01 -5.33
CA ALA A 29 -4.77 12.95 -5.36
C ALA A 29 -4.11 13.12 -3.99
N TYR A 30 -4.89 13.12 -2.90
CA TYR A 30 -4.38 13.19 -1.54
C TYR A 30 -3.42 12.03 -1.25
N TRP A 31 -3.85 10.79 -1.48
CA TRP A 31 -3.02 9.62 -1.19
C TRP A 31 -1.78 9.55 -2.06
N LEU A 32 -1.89 9.87 -3.35
CA LEU A 32 -0.71 9.89 -4.22
C LEU A 32 0.34 10.93 -3.77
N LYS A 33 -0.11 12.06 -3.20
CA LYS A 33 0.79 13.07 -2.61
C LYS A 33 1.36 12.63 -1.27
N GLU A 34 0.52 12.09 -0.39
CA GLU A 34 0.93 11.61 0.93
C GLU A 34 1.99 10.50 0.83
N LEU A 35 1.87 9.64 -0.18
CA LEU A 35 2.83 8.58 -0.49
C LEU A 35 4.10 9.10 -1.18
N GLY A 36 4.21 10.41 -1.43
CA GLY A 36 5.35 11.03 -2.11
C GLY A 36 5.50 10.61 -3.57
N LEU A 37 4.43 10.13 -4.22
CA LEU A 37 4.48 9.66 -5.60
C LEU A 37 4.39 10.82 -6.60
N ILE A 38 3.61 11.85 -6.25
CA ILE A 38 3.36 13.03 -7.10
C ILE A 38 3.17 14.29 -6.25
N SER A 39 3.32 15.46 -6.87
CA SER A 39 2.97 16.77 -6.32
C SER A 39 1.66 17.32 -6.89
N GLU A 40 1.28 16.89 -8.09
CA GLU A 40 0.09 17.35 -8.81
C GLU A 40 -0.63 16.19 -9.51
N PHE A 41 -1.97 16.22 -9.49
CA PHE A 41 -2.84 15.25 -10.15
C PHE A 41 -3.98 16.00 -10.85
N LYS A 42 -4.17 15.75 -12.15
CA LYS A 42 -5.22 16.38 -12.97
C LYS A 42 -5.86 15.35 -13.89
N VAL A 43 -7.17 15.46 -14.03
CA VAL A 43 -7.96 14.65 -14.97
C VAL A 43 -8.56 15.61 -15.97
N LEU A 44 -8.07 15.53 -17.20
CA LEU A 44 -8.39 16.46 -18.28
C LEU A 44 -9.10 15.71 -19.40
N GLU A 45 -10.09 16.35 -20.00
CA GLU A 45 -10.66 15.84 -21.25
C GLU A 45 -9.66 16.11 -22.40
N ILE A 46 -9.57 15.18 -23.34
CA ILE A 46 -8.62 15.26 -24.47
C ILE A 46 -9.09 16.29 -25.49
N ALA A 47 -10.39 16.31 -25.75
CA ALA A 47 -11.07 17.29 -26.58
C ALA A 47 -12.49 17.53 -26.05
N GLU A 48 -13.05 18.70 -26.32
CA GLU A 48 -14.41 19.07 -25.94
C GLU A 48 -15.42 18.04 -26.50
N ASP A 49 -16.34 17.58 -25.65
CA ASP A 49 -17.37 16.57 -25.95
C ASP A 49 -16.86 15.20 -26.44
N SER A 50 -15.56 14.92 -26.29
CA SER A 50 -14.99 13.64 -26.74
C SER A 50 -15.31 12.48 -25.79
N ASN A 51 -15.63 12.76 -24.53
CA ASN A 51 -15.68 11.77 -23.44
C ASN A 51 -14.38 10.97 -23.26
N LEU A 52 -13.28 11.41 -23.88
CA LEU A 52 -11.95 10.81 -23.73
C LEU A 52 -11.16 11.63 -22.74
N TYR A 53 -10.60 10.98 -21.72
CA TYR A 53 -9.90 11.65 -20.64
C TYR A 53 -8.46 11.16 -20.53
N LYS A 54 -7.58 12.09 -20.18
CA LYS A 54 -6.19 11.82 -19.82
C LYS A 54 -5.94 12.20 -18.36
N VAL A 55 -5.16 11.36 -17.69
CA VAL A 55 -4.66 11.65 -16.34
C VAL A 55 -3.25 12.22 -16.49
N GLN A 56 -3.08 13.48 -16.09
CA GLN A 56 -1.80 14.15 -16.01
C GLN A 56 -1.34 14.24 -14.57
N ILE A 57 -0.06 13.98 -14.36
CA ILE A 57 0.57 14.08 -13.05
C ILE A 57 1.90 14.83 -13.15
N ARG A 58 2.35 15.34 -12.01
CA ARG A 58 3.68 15.94 -11.87
C ARG A 58 4.36 15.32 -10.67
N LYS A 59 5.60 14.83 -10.85
CA LYS A 59 6.37 14.23 -9.75
C LYS A 59 6.74 15.31 -8.73
N ASP A 60 7.52 16.30 -9.15
CA ASP A 60 7.95 17.41 -8.30
C ASP A 60 7.47 18.75 -8.87
N ALA A 61 7.38 19.80 -8.05
CA ALA A 61 6.89 21.10 -8.49
C ALA A 61 7.65 21.68 -9.70
N HIS A 62 8.89 21.25 -9.91
CA HIS A 62 9.78 21.73 -10.99
C HIS A 62 9.82 20.76 -12.19
N SER A 63 9.26 19.55 -12.07
CA SER A 63 9.19 18.59 -13.16
C SER A 63 8.14 19.01 -14.18
N ALA A 64 8.29 18.61 -15.45
CA ALA A 64 7.21 18.74 -16.43
C ALA A 64 6.00 17.86 -16.06
N PRO A 65 4.77 18.28 -16.37
CA PRO A 65 3.61 17.41 -16.25
C PRO A 65 3.71 16.30 -17.32
N VAL A 66 3.44 15.06 -16.91
CA VAL A 66 3.50 13.87 -17.76
C VAL A 66 2.18 13.10 -17.68
N LEU A 67 1.92 12.25 -18.65
CA LEU A 67 0.78 11.34 -18.55
C LEU A 67 1.08 10.24 -17.54
N ILE A 68 0.04 9.70 -16.91
CA ILE A 68 0.18 8.56 -16.01
C ILE A 68 0.68 7.29 -16.72
N THR A 69 0.57 7.23 -18.04
CA THR A 69 1.14 6.15 -18.86
C THR A 69 2.66 6.27 -18.99
N ASP A 70 3.21 7.46 -18.76
CA ASP A 70 4.61 7.79 -18.99
C ASP A 70 5.43 7.78 -17.69
N VAL A 71 4.81 7.39 -16.56
CA VAL A 71 5.48 7.26 -15.26
C VAL A 71 5.88 5.82 -14.96
N GLY A 72 6.81 5.69 -14.00
CA GLY A 72 7.33 4.40 -13.56
C GLY A 72 6.22 3.41 -13.20
N PHE A 73 6.46 2.15 -13.56
CA PHE A 73 5.51 1.04 -13.52
C PHE A 73 4.75 0.88 -12.18
N GLY A 74 5.36 1.22 -11.05
CA GLY A 74 4.70 1.15 -9.74
C GLY A 74 3.49 2.08 -9.59
N LEU A 75 3.52 3.30 -10.14
CA LEU A 75 2.42 4.26 -9.99
C LEU A 75 1.21 3.90 -10.85
N SER A 76 1.44 3.41 -12.07
CA SER A 76 0.37 2.97 -12.96
C SER A 76 -0.36 1.72 -12.45
N GLN A 77 0.34 0.83 -11.74
CA GLN A 77 -0.26 -0.35 -11.08
C GLN A 77 -0.98 0.00 -9.77
N PHE A 78 -0.48 0.99 -9.04
CA PHE A 78 -1.05 1.38 -7.74
C PHE A 78 -2.33 2.20 -7.85
N LEU A 79 -2.45 3.07 -8.86
CA LEU A 79 -3.64 3.89 -9.02
C LEU A 79 -4.93 3.06 -9.10
N PRO A 80 -5.02 1.96 -9.89
CA PRO A 80 -6.17 1.07 -9.88
C PRO A 80 -6.56 0.56 -8.50
N VAL A 81 -5.59 0.13 -7.68
CA VAL A 81 -5.82 -0.34 -6.31
C VAL A 81 -6.43 0.78 -5.46
N LEU A 82 -5.83 1.97 -5.50
CA LEU A 82 -6.32 3.13 -4.77
C LEU A 82 -7.73 3.53 -5.22
N VAL A 83 -8.00 3.56 -6.52
CA VAL A 83 -9.32 3.87 -7.07
C VAL A 83 -10.33 2.81 -6.62
N LEU A 84 -9.99 1.53 -6.70
CA LEU A 84 -10.88 0.43 -6.31
C LEU A 84 -11.33 0.56 -4.86
N LEU A 85 -10.39 0.73 -3.93
CA LEU A 85 -10.66 0.83 -2.49
C LEU A 85 -11.66 1.94 -2.13
N TYR A 86 -11.63 3.07 -2.84
CA TYR A 86 -12.54 4.18 -2.58
C TYR A 86 -13.81 4.15 -3.44
N TYR A 87 -13.79 3.46 -4.58
CA TYR A 87 -14.88 3.46 -5.55
C TYR A 87 -15.96 2.44 -5.22
N VAL A 88 -15.59 1.26 -4.69
CA VAL A 88 -16.57 0.20 -4.39
C VAL A 88 -17.67 0.66 -3.43
N PRO A 89 -18.89 0.08 -3.55
CA PRO A 89 -19.96 0.31 -2.59
C PRO A 89 -19.56 -0.04 -1.16
N GLU A 90 -20.20 0.59 -0.18
CA GLU A 90 -20.04 0.20 1.23
C GLU A 90 -20.46 -1.26 1.44
N ASN A 91 -19.83 -1.95 2.39
CA ASN A 91 -19.99 -3.39 2.67
C ASN A 91 -19.48 -4.34 1.57
N SER A 92 -18.71 -3.84 0.61
CA SER A 92 -18.02 -4.69 -0.37
C SER A 92 -16.85 -5.44 0.25
N ILE A 93 -16.52 -6.61 -0.32
CA ILE A 93 -15.26 -7.32 -0.08
C ILE A 93 -14.33 -7.03 -1.26
N VAL A 94 -13.10 -6.61 -0.96
CA VAL A 94 -12.06 -6.34 -1.95
C VAL A 94 -10.95 -7.36 -1.77
N LEU A 95 -10.61 -8.08 -2.83
CA LEU A 95 -9.51 -9.05 -2.86
C LEU A 95 -8.35 -8.40 -3.62
N LEU A 96 -7.17 -8.37 -3.01
CA LEU A 96 -5.94 -7.83 -3.60
C LEU A 96 -4.86 -8.91 -3.57
N GLU A 97 -4.40 -9.33 -4.74
CA GLU A 97 -3.25 -10.24 -4.86
C GLU A 97 -2.00 -9.43 -5.12
N GLN A 98 -1.07 -9.49 -4.16
CA GLN A 98 0.25 -8.85 -4.21
C GLN A 98 0.21 -7.41 -4.75
N PRO A 99 -0.63 -6.51 -4.16
CA PRO A 99 -0.80 -5.13 -4.62
C PRO A 99 0.49 -4.28 -4.56
N GLU A 100 1.58 -4.83 -4.02
CA GLU A 100 2.80 -4.11 -3.65
C GLU A 100 4.06 -4.48 -4.44
N ILE A 101 4.04 -5.51 -5.30
CA ILE A 101 5.25 -6.05 -5.99
C ILE A 101 6.10 -4.97 -6.66
N HIS A 102 5.45 -3.98 -7.28
CA HIS A 102 6.12 -2.95 -8.08
C HIS A 102 6.33 -1.63 -7.35
N LEU A 103 6.01 -1.60 -6.06
CA LEU A 103 6.11 -0.41 -5.24
C LEU A 103 7.45 -0.35 -4.53
N HIS A 104 8.00 0.86 -4.41
CA HIS A 104 9.12 1.12 -3.52
C HIS A 104 8.73 0.77 -2.07
N PRO A 105 9.62 0.19 -1.24
CA PRO A 105 9.38 -0.16 0.16
C PRO A 105 8.59 0.87 0.99
N ALA A 106 8.96 2.15 0.87
CA ALA A 106 8.27 3.25 1.55
C ALA A 106 6.78 3.36 1.17
N VAL A 107 6.46 3.14 -0.10
CA VAL A 107 5.09 3.17 -0.63
C VAL A 107 4.33 1.90 -0.23
N GLN A 108 5.00 0.74 -0.15
CA GLN A 108 4.40 -0.50 0.39
C GLN A 108 3.93 -0.32 1.83
N SER A 109 4.72 0.38 2.66
CA SER A 109 4.28 0.77 4.01
C SER A 109 3.04 1.66 3.92
N GLY A 110 3.08 2.70 3.10
CA GLY A 110 1.94 3.62 2.95
C GLY A 110 0.67 2.97 2.39
N LEU A 111 0.77 1.90 1.59
CA LEU A 111 -0.38 1.11 1.16
C LEU A 111 -1.17 0.53 2.35
N ALA A 112 -0.50 0.13 3.43
CA ALA A 112 -1.18 -0.31 4.65
C ALA A 112 -2.05 0.81 5.25
N ASP A 113 -1.54 2.04 5.28
CA ASP A 113 -2.30 3.20 5.77
C ASP A 113 -3.51 3.51 4.88
N VAL A 114 -3.36 3.36 3.56
CA VAL A 114 -4.46 3.51 2.58
C VAL A 114 -5.56 2.48 2.85
N ILE A 115 -5.17 1.20 3.04
CA ILE A 115 -6.11 0.11 3.29
C ILE A 115 -6.85 0.33 4.61
N ILE A 116 -6.12 0.62 5.70
CA ILE A 116 -6.74 0.93 7.01
C ILE A 116 -7.76 2.05 6.87
N ASN A 117 -7.37 3.16 6.21
CA ASN A 117 -8.27 4.28 6.04
C ASN A 117 -9.50 3.93 5.21
N ALA A 118 -9.34 3.16 4.13
CA ALA A 118 -10.44 2.73 3.29
C ALA A 118 -11.41 1.82 4.06
N VAL A 119 -10.92 0.82 4.78
CA VAL A 119 -11.75 -0.06 5.63
C VAL A 119 -12.57 0.76 6.63
N MET A 120 -11.91 1.67 7.36
CA MET A 120 -12.55 2.47 8.41
C MET A 120 -13.55 3.50 7.88
N THR A 121 -13.28 4.10 6.72
CA THR A 121 -14.12 5.19 6.17
C THR A 121 -15.18 4.72 5.19
N ARG A 122 -14.98 3.55 4.55
CA ARG A 122 -15.88 3.00 3.53
C ARG A 122 -16.67 1.79 4.03
N LYS A 123 -16.37 1.27 5.21
CA LYS A 123 -16.99 0.05 5.76
C LYS A 123 -16.88 -1.11 4.77
N ILE A 124 -15.68 -1.31 4.23
CA ILE A 124 -15.36 -2.42 3.32
C ILE A 124 -14.50 -3.44 4.06
N GLN A 125 -14.51 -4.68 3.58
CA GLN A 125 -13.54 -5.69 3.99
C GLN A 125 -12.47 -5.79 2.90
N VAL A 126 -11.20 -5.85 3.30
CA VAL A 126 -10.08 -6.02 2.37
C VAL A 126 -9.32 -7.28 2.76
N ILE A 127 -9.14 -8.18 1.80
CA ILE A 127 -8.32 -9.39 1.94
C ILE A 127 -7.13 -9.21 1.02
N VAL A 128 -5.93 -9.30 1.58
CA VAL A 128 -4.68 -9.05 0.87
C VAL A 128 -3.80 -10.29 0.96
N GLU A 129 -3.36 -10.79 -0.20
CA GLU A 129 -2.19 -11.65 -0.29
C GLU A 129 -0.96 -10.76 -0.45
N SER A 130 0.06 -10.93 0.38
CA SER A 130 1.27 -10.11 0.33
C SER A 130 2.48 -10.87 0.82
N HIS A 131 3.64 -10.57 0.24
CA HIS A 131 4.95 -11.00 0.73
C HIS A 131 5.76 -9.85 1.34
N SER A 132 5.15 -8.67 1.46
CA SER A 132 5.84 -7.47 1.92
C SER A 132 5.92 -7.40 3.43
N GLU A 133 7.16 -7.48 3.90
CA GLU A 133 7.51 -7.17 5.27
C GLU A 133 7.16 -5.72 5.65
N HIS A 134 7.31 -4.78 4.72
CA HIS A 134 6.99 -3.37 4.96
C HIS A 134 5.50 -3.14 5.21
N LEU A 135 4.63 -3.83 4.46
CA LEU A 135 3.18 -3.79 4.67
C LEU A 135 2.83 -4.38 6.04
N LEU A 136 3.33 -5.58 6.35
CA LEU A 136 3.05 -6.24 7.63
C LEU A 136 3.53 -5.40 8.82
N ARG A 137 4.79 -4.94 8.80
CA ARG A 137 5.35 -4.09 9.86
C ARG A 137 4.59 -2.78 10.02
N ARG A 138 4.07 -2.20 8.93
CA ARG A 138 3.23 -1.00 9.04
C ARG A 138 1.91 -1.31 9.73
N LEU A 139 1.23 -2.41 9.40
CA LEU A 139 0.00 -2.83 10.09
C LEU A 139 0.24 -3.03 11.59
N GLN A 140 1.28 -3.77 11.96
CA GLN A 140 1.69 -3.97 13.35
C GLN A 140 1.90 -2.64 14.09
N ARG A 141 2.63 -1.70 13.46
CA ARG A 141 2.86 -0.38 14.03
C ARG A 141 1.56 0.41 14.21
N ARG A 142 0.61 0.32 13.27
CA ARG A 142 -0.69 1.02 13.38
C ARG A 142 -1.59 0.45 14.48
N VAL A 143 -1.48 -0.85 14.77
CA VAL A 143 -2.10 -1.44 15.96
C VAL A 143 -1.46 -0.88 17.22
N ALA A 144 -0.13 -0.85 17.30
CA ALA A 144 0.59 -0.32 18.46
C ALA A 144 0.33 1.18 18.70
N GLU A 145 0.09 1.95 17.64
CA GLU A 145 -0.27 3.37 17.68
C GLU A 145 -1.79 3.62 17.92
N GLU A 146 -2.57 2.56 18.12
CA GLU A 146 -4.03 2.60 18.33
C GLU A 146 -4.85 3.22 17.16
N GLU A 147 -4.27 3.27 15.96
CA GLU A 147 -4.94 3.77 14.74
C GLU A 147 -5.96 2.75 14.18
N ILE A 148 -5.79 1.47 14.52
CA ILE A 148 -6.70 0.36 14.21
C ILE A 148 -6.64 -0.67 15.34
N GLN A 149 -7.77 -1.31 15.67
CA GLN A 149 -7.76 -2.35 16.69
C GLN A 149 -7.16 -3.64 16.14
N HIS A 150 -6.38 -4.36 16.97
CA HIS A 150 -5.87 -5.68 16.60
C HIS A 150 -6.99 -6.66 16.19
N THR A 151 -8.19 -6.50 16.75
CA THR A 151 -9.39 -7.30 16.41
C THR A 151 -9.97 -7.00 15.04
N ASP A 152 -9.63 -5.87 14.43
CA ASP A 152 -10.05 -5.51 13.06
C ASP A 152 -9.14 -6.16 12.00
N ILE A 153 -8.04 -6.80 12.42
CA ILE A 153 -7.05 -7.43 11.55
C ILE A 153 -6.99 -8.92 11.83
N SER A 154 -7.03 -9.72 10.77
CA SER A 154 -6.73 -11.15 10.83
C SER A 154 -5.53 -11.46 9.96
N LEU A 155 -4.51 -12.08 10.53
CA LEU A 155 -3.28 -12.44 9.84
C LEU A 155 -3.18 -13.95 9.69
N TYR A 156 -2.76 -14.38 8.51
CA TYR A 156 -2.61 -15.79 8.18
C TYR A 156 -1.29 -16.01 7.46
N PHE A 157 -0.54 -17.03 7.87
CA PHE A 157 0.62 -17.51 7.15
C PHE A 157 0.25 -18.71 6.29
N SER A 158 0.43 -18.57 4.98
CA SER A 158 0.27 -19.64 4.01
C SER A 158 1.64 -20.25 3.69
N GLN A 159 1.76 -21.57 3.82
CA GLN A 159 2.96 -22.30 3.45
C GLN A 159 2.60 -23.54 2.64
N SER A 160 3.38 -23.81 1.60
CA SER A 160 3.29 -25.03 0.81
C SER A 160 4.36 -26.02 1.27
N LYS A 161 3.94 -27.18 1.77
CA LYS A 161 4.84 -28.27 2.17
C LYS A 161 4.39 -29.56 1.51
N SER A 162 5.29 -30.22 0.80
CA SER A 162 5.06 -31.52 0.14
C SER A 162 3.81 -31.57 -0.77
N GLY A 163 3.55 -30.48 -1.50
CA GLY A 163 2.40 -30.39 -2.42
C GLY A 163 1.06 -30.06 -1.75
N THR A 164 1.04 -29.82 -0.44
CA THR A 164 -0.13 -29.35 0.30
C THR A 164 0.06 -27.92 0.79
N SER A 165 -0.97 -27.09 0.61
CA SER A 165 -1.00 -25.74 1.17
C SER A 165 -1.67 -25.76 2.54
N THR A 166 -1.00 -25.20 3.55
CA THR A 166 -1.54 -25.05 4.90
C THR A 166 -1.57 -23.58 5.27
N ILE A 167 -2.68 -23.16 5.87
CA ILE A 167 -2.87 -21.79 6.35
C ILE A 167 -2.89 -21.83 7.87
N THR A 168 -2.02 -21.06 8.51
CA THR A 168 -1.90 -20.97 9.97
C THR A 168 -2.24 -19.55 10.43
N PRO A 169 -3.16 -19.35 11.38
CA PRO A 169 -3.45 -18.02 11.90
C PRO A 169 -2.26 -17.48 12.70
N LEU A 170 -1.99 -16.18 12.56
CA LEU A 170 -1.00 -15.46 13.35
C LEU A 170 -1.69 -14.66 14.46
N GLU A 171 -1.15 -14.75 15.66
CA GLU A 171 -1.70 -14.15 16.88
C GLU A 171 -1.15 -12.73 17.08
N LEU A 172 -1.87 -11.75 16.53
CA LEU A 172 -1.58 -10.33 16.69
C LEU A 172 -2.16 -9.81 18.01
N ASN A 173 -1.32 -9.30 18.90
CA ASN A 173 -1.74 -8.72 20.16
C ASN A 173 -2.00 -7.20 20.06
N LEU A 174 -2.50 -6.61 21.15
CA LEU A 174 -2.81 -5.17 21.23
C LEU A 174 -1.58 -4.24 21.12
N PHE A 175 -0.36 -4.77 21.26
CA PHE A 175 0.89 -4.03 21.06
C PHE A 175 1.42 -4.15 19.63
N GLY A 176 0.66 -4.79 18.73
CA GLY A 176 1.07 -5.03 17.36
C GLY A 176 2.11 -6.15 17.21
N GLU A 177 2.37 -6.94 18.24
CA GLU A 177 3.33 -8.04 18.17
C GLU A 177 2.64 -9.34 17.75
N ILE A 178 3.35 -10.17 16.98
CA ILE A 178 2.89 -11.52 16.63
C ILE A 178 3.55 -12.52 17.57
N SER A 179 2.74 -13.24 18.34
CA SER A 179 3.25 -14.14 19.40
C SER A 179 3.79 -15.46 18.86
N ASN A 180 3.22 -15.93 17.75
CA ASN A 180 3.49 -17.25 17.16
C ASN A 180 4.19 -17.13 15.79
N TRP A 181 5.21 -16.27 15.68
CA TRP A 181 5.98 -16.10 14.43
C TRP A 181 6.42 -17.43 13.83
N PRO A 182 6.13 -17.69 12.53
CA PRO A 182 6.67 -18.85 11.85
C PRO A 182 8.19 -18.75 11.77
N LYS A 183 8.86 -19.89 11.88
CA LYS A 183 10.32 -19.95 11.77
C LYS A 183 10.75 -19.47 10.39
N ASP A 184 11.79 -18.64 10.34
CA ASP A 184 12.42 -18.12 9.12
C ASP A 184 11.45 -17.34 8.18
N PHE A 185 10.40 -16.72 8.74
CA PHE A 185 9.33 -16.05 7.97
C PHE A 185 9.84 -15.01 6.95
N PHE A 186 10.81 -14.17 7.35
CA PHE A 186 11.50 -13.22 6.48
C PHE A 186 12.97 -13.59 6.24
N GLY A 187 13.36 -14.82 6.57
CA GLY A 187 14.77 -15.25 6.61
C GLY A 187 15.53 -14.74 7.85
N ASP A 188 16.87 -14.82 7.79
CA ASP A 188 17.79 -14.42 8.87
C ASP A 188 18.57 -13.13 8.51
N GLU A 189 17.84 -12.03 8.40
CA GLU A 189 18.42 -10.73 8.02
C GLU A 189 19.54 -10.29 8.98
N PHE A 190 19.36 -10.51 10.29
CA PHE A 190 20.37 -10.21 11.31
C PHE A 190 21.60 -11.10 11.18
N GLY A 191 21.44 -12.40 10.92
CA GLY A 191 22.54 -13.32 10.69
C GLY A 191 23.36 -12.95 9.45
N GLU A 192 22.70 -12.57 8.36
CA GLU A 192 23.38 -12.11 7.14
C GLU A 192 24.18 -10.81 7.36
N VAL A 193 23.62 -9.84 8.11
CA VAL A 193 24.34 -8.61 8.48
C VAL A 193 25.55 -8.92 9.36
N ALA A 194 25.39 -9.80 10.35
CA ALA A 194 26.48 -10.20 11.24
C ALA A 194 27.60 -10.94 10.48
N ALA A 195 27.23 -11.88 9.58
CA ALA A 195 28.16 -12.62 8.74
C ALA A 195 28.94 -11.69 7.80
N THR A 196 28.25 -10.75 7.15
CA THR A 196 28.85 -9.75 6.27
C THR A 196 29.86 -8.88 7.02
N ARG A 197 29.51 -8.41 8.22
CA ARG A 197 30.40 -7.61 9.05
C ARG A 197 31.65 -8.38 9.46
N LYS A 198 31.48 -9.64 9.88
CA LYS A 198 32.60 -10.54 10.24
C LYS A 198 33.54 -10.77 9.05
N ALA A 199 33.00 -11.05 7.87
CA ALA A 199 33.77 -11.23 6.65
C ALA A 199 34.53 -9.95 6.26
N GLY A 200 33.88 -8.79 6.38
CA GLY A 200 34.48 -7.48 6.11
C GLY A 200 35.65 -7.16 7.03
N ILE A 201 35.52 -7.43 8.34
CA ILE A 201 36.62 -7.25 9.30
C ILE A 201 37.82 -8.13 8.92
N ARG A 202 37.59 -9.41 8.64
CA ARG A 202 38.65 -10.35 8.23
C ARG A 202 39.38 -9.88 6.97
N ARG A 203 38.65 -9.37 5.97
CA ARG A 203 39.25 -8.86 4.73
C ARG A 203 40.10 -7.61 4.96
N LYS A 204 39.70 -6.73 5.88
CA LYS A 204 40.49 -5.53 6.24
C LYS A 204 41.78 -5.90 6.97
N MET A 205 41.76 -6.89 7.86
CA MET A 205 42.96 -7.38 8.54
C MET A 205 43.97 -7.95 7.53
N ASN A 206 43.52 -8.78 6.61
CA ASN A 206 44.38 -9.41 5.60
C ASN A 206 44.87 -8.46 4.49
N ALA A 207 44.29 -7.26 4.37
CA ALA A 207 44.70 -6.25 3.38
C ALA A 207 45.71 -5.23 3.95
N GLN A 208 45.99 -5.31 5.25
CA GLN A 208 46.98 -4.48 5.94
C GLN A 208 48.28 -5.26 6.23
N GLU A 209 48.34 -6.54 5.86
CA GLU A 209 49.55 -7.37 5.74
C GLU A 209 50.07 -7.34 4.30
#